data_AF-X1PUC1-F1
#
_entry.id   AF-X1PUC1-F1
#
_cell.length_a   1.000
_cell.length_b   1.000
_cell.length_c   1.000
_cell.angle_alpha   90.00
_cell.angle_beta   90.00
_cell.angle_gamma   90.00
#
_symmetry.space_group_name_H-M   'P 1'
#
loop_
_entity.id
_entity.type
_entity.pdbx_description
1 polymer ?
#
loop_
_entity_poly.entity_id
_entity_poly.type
_entity_poly.pdbx_seq_one_letter_code
_entity_poly.pdbx_strand_id
1 'polypeptide(L)'
;MTTDPGDLVLDPTCGSGTTAYVAEHWGRRWITIDTSRVALTLARTRLMSARFPYYLLADSPEGIKKEAELTGRTPPDYKTECDIKKGFVYKHVPHITLKSIAHNPDIKEGMTREEIDKAIARYAETETLYDQPYEDNKRIRV
;
A
#
# COMPACT_ATOMS: atom_id res chain seq x y z
N MET A 1 -1.38 -12.78 -1.22
CA MET A 1 -0.59 -12.25 -0.08
C MET A 1 -0.99 -13.01 1.17
N THR A 2 -0.05 -13.30 2.08
CA THR A 2 -0.26 -14.24 3.21
C THR A 2 -0.65 -13.56 4.53
N THR A 3 -0.42 -12.26 4.66
CA THR A 3 -0.70 -11.48 5.89
C THR A 3 -1.04 -10.03 5.55
N ASP A 4 -1.91 -9.41 6.33
CA ASP A 4 -2.33 -8.02 6.20
C ASP A 4 -1.57 -7.09 7.17
N PRO A 5 -1.61 -5.76 6.98
CA PRO A 5 -1.08 -4.81 7.95
C PRO A 5 -1.69 -5.05 9.35
N GLY A 6 -0.86 -4.96 10.39
CA GLY A 6 -1.24 -5.25 11.78
C GLY A 6 -1.15 -6.73 12.21
N ASP A 7 -1.02 -7.67 11.26
CA ASP A 7 -0.78 -9.08 11.58
C ASP A 7 0.58 -9.30 12.26
N LEU A 8 0.71 -10.42 12.97
CA LEU A 8 1.94 -10.82 13.64
C LEU A 8 2.73 -11.80 12.78
N VAL A 9 3.98 -11.46 12.47
CA VAL A 9 4.94 -12.33 11.76
C VAL A 9 5.97 -12.88 12.74
N LEU A 10 6.15 -14.20 12.76
CA LEU A 10 7.20 -14.86 13.53
C LEU A 10 8.31 -15.36 12.61
N ASP A 11 9.56 -15.00 12.91
CA ASP A 11 10.75 -15.56 12.26
C ASP A 11 11.66 -16.21 13.32
N PRO A 12 11.67 -17.55 13.43
CA PRO A 12 12.44 -18.26 14.44
C PRO A 12 13.93 -18.42 14.09
N THR A 13 14.36 -18.02 12.89
CA THR A 13 15.74 -18.18 12.39
C THR A 13 16.17 -16.92 11.64
N CYS A 14 16.18 -15.80 12.33
CA CYS A 14 16.13 -14.51 11.65
C CYS A 14 17.43 -14.04 11.00
N GLY A 15 18.58 -14.61 11.38
CA GLY A 15 19.88 -14.19 10.88
C GLY A 15 20.08 -12.68 11.06
N SER A 16 20.18 -11.95 9.96
CA SER A 16 20.36 -10.48 9.95
C SER A 16 19.06 -9.67 10.16
N GLY A 17 17.93 -10.31 10.45
CA GLY A 17 16.66 -9.65 10.77
C GLY A 17 15.89 -9.13 9.56
N THR A 18 16.06 -9.71 8.37
CA THR A 18 15.35 -9.26 7.14
C THR A 18 13.83 -9.34 7.28
N THR A 19 13.30 -10.43 7.82
CA THR A 19 11.85 -10.61 7.99
C THR A 19 11.26 -9.54 8.91
N ALA A 20 11.90 -9.29 10.06
CA ALA A 20 11.51 -8.22 10.98
C ALA A 20 11.55 -6.84 10.30
N TYR A 21 12.62 -6.54 9.55
CA TYR A 21 12.76 -5.27 8.84
C TYR A 21 11.63 -5.06 7.81
N VAL A 22 11.32 -6.09 7.02
CA VAL A 22 10.26 -6.02 6.00
C VAL A 22 8.88 -5.99 6.64
N ALA A 23 8.65 -6.77 7.70
CA ALA A 23 7.41 -6.72 8.47
C ALA A 23 7.16 -5.33 9.05
N GLU A 24 8.18 -4.72 9.67
CA GLU A 24 8.10 -3.34 10.18
C GLU A 24 7.83 -2.34 9.05
N HIS A 25 8.58 -2.43 7.93
CA HIS A 25 8.40 -1.56 6.77
C HIS A 25 6.94 -1.52 6.33
N TRP A 26 6.30 -2.69 6.22
CA TRP A 26 4.91 -2.79 5.79
C TRP A 26 3.86 -2.78 6.91
N GLY A 27 4.23 -2.37 8.13
CA GLY A 27 3.28 -2.16 9.23
C GLY A 27 2.69 -3.45 9.82
N ARG A 28 3.43 -4.56 9.76
CA ARG A 28 3.12 -5.77 10.52
C ARG A 28 3.82 -5.72 11.87
N ARG A 29 3.24 -6.38 12.85
CA ARG A 29 3.94 -6.71 14.10
C ARG A 29 4.85 -7.89 13.85
N TRP A 30 5.95 -8.00 14.57
CA TRP A 30 6.90 -9.08 14.34
C TRP A 30 7.56 -9.55 15.64
N ILE A 31 7.94 -10.83 15.65
CA ILE A 31 8.83 -11.43 16.63
C ILE A 31 9.91 -12.15 15.84
N THR A 32 11.17 -11.90 16.20
CA THR A 32 12.33 -12.44 15.51
C THR A 32 13.23 -13.13 16.53
N ILE A 33 13.73 -14.32 16.21
CA ILE A 33 14.51 -15.17 17.11
C ILE A 33 15.69 -15.75 16.33
N ASP A 34 16.82 -15.92 17.00
CA ASP A 34 17.95 -16.68 16.48
C ASP A 34 18.72 -17.30 17.65
N THR A 35 19.40 -18.42 17.40
CA THR A 35 20.28 -19.04 18.40
C THR A 35 21.65 -18.38 18.44
N SER A 36 22.06 -17.74 17.35
CA SER A 36 23.34 -17.05 17.21
C SER A 36 23.28 -15.66 17.80
N ARG A 37 24.15 -15.40 18.78
CA ARG A 37 24.35 -14.05 19.33
C ARG A 37 24.85 -13.05 18.28
N VAL A 38 25.59 -13.52 17.27
CA VAL A 38 26.05 -12.68 16.15
C VAL A 38 24.87 -12.23 15.30
N ALA A 39 23.97 -13.16 14.95
CA ALA A 39 22.74 -12.87 14.22
C ALA A 39 21.89 -11.84 14.96
N LEU A 40 21.62 -12.06 16.26
CA LEU A 40 20.86 -11.12 17.08
C LEU A 40 21.50 -9.73 17.17
N THR A 41 22.83 -9.65 17.26
CA THR A 41 23.54 -8.36 17.32
C THR A 41 23.42 -7.60 15.98
N LEU A 42 23.56 -8.31 14.86
CA LEU A 42 23.38 -7.73 13.51
C LEU A 42 21.94 -7.28 13.28
N ALA A 43 20.96 -8.15 13.57
CA ALA A 43 19.54 -7.85 13.44
C ALA A 43 19.14 -6.64 14.29
N ARG A 44 19.57 -6.60 15.56
CA ARG A 44 19.32 -5.46 16.47
C ARG A 44 19.90 -4.16 15.92
N THR A 45 21.14 -4.19 15.45
CA THR A 45 21.80 -2.99 14.91
C THR A 45 21.07 -2.47 13.69
N ARG A 46 20.75 -3.37 12.75
CA ARG A 46 19.99 -3.05 11.53
C ARG A 46 18.65 -2.41 11.86
N LEU A 47 17.85 -3.03 12.73
CA LEU A 47 16.51 -2.55 13.09
C LEU A 47 16.55 -1.22 13.83
N MET A 48 17.46 -1.04 14.80
CA MET A 48 17.53 0.19 15.60
C MET A 48 18.10 1.38 14.83
N SER A 49 18.84 1.15 13.75
CA SER A 49 19.33 2.20 12.85
C SER A 49 18.36 2.54 11.71
N ALA A 50 17.31 1.73 11.54
CA ALA A 50 16.40 1.86 10.42
C ALA A 50 15.45 3.05 10.60
N ARG A 51 14.99 3.59 9.48
CA ARG A 51 13.88 4.53 9.43
C ARG A 51 12.84 3.92 8.50
N PHE A 52 11.62 3.83 8.97
CA PHE A 52 10.52 3.24 8.21
C PHE A 52 9.53 4.33 7.81
N PRO A 53 8.96 4.23 6.61
CA PRO A 53 7.90 5.14 6.19
C PRO A 53 6.69 4.97 7.11
N TYR A 54 5.96 6.06 7.28
CA TYR A 54 4.60 6.01 7.79
C TYR A 54 3.66 6.10 6.58
N TYR A 55 2.71 5.19 6.47
CA TYR A 55 1.74 5.20 5.38
C TYR A 55 0.42 5.82 5.83
N LEU A 56 -0.31 6.41 4.88
CA LEU A 56 -1.67 6.87 5.12
C LEU A 56 -2.55 5.67 5.42
N LEU A 57 -3.10 5.61 6.63
CA LEU A 57 -4.06 4.58 7.03
C LEU A 57 -5.38 4.81 6.31
N ALA A 58 -6.01 3.74 5.82
CA ALA A 58 -7.35 3.87 5.23
C ALA A 58 -8.37 4.43 6.25
N ASP A 59 -8.18 4.10 7.52
CA ASP A 59 -9.01 4.54 8.66
C ASP A 59 -8.44 5.78 9.37
N SER A 60 -7.98 6.79 8.62
CA SER A 60 -7.62 8.09 9.18
C SER A 60 -8.27 9.24 8.40
N PRO A 61 -8.44 10.43 9.01
CA PRO A 61 -8.98 11.59 8.30
C PRO A 61 -8.17 11.95 7.05
N GLU A 62 -6.84 11.85 7.12
CA GLU A 62 -5.94 12.09 6.00
C GLU A 62 -6.09 11.02 4.92
N GLY A 63 -6.23 9.75 5.32
CA GLY A 63 -6.44 8.64 4.39
C GLY A 63 -7.77 8.73 3.66
N ILE A 64 -8.86 9.00 4.37
CA ILE A 64 -10.19 9.22 3.79
C ILE A 64 -10.16 10.38 2.78
N LYS A 65 -9.50 11.49 3.15
CA LYS A 65 -9.34 12.62 2.23
C LYS A 65 -8.57 12.19 0.97
N LYS A 66 -7.51 11.40 1.12
CA LYS A 66 -6.71 10.92 -0.01
C LYS A 66 -7.47 9.96 -0.91
N GLU A 67 -8.21 9.01 -0.33
CA GLU A 67 -9.10 8.11 -1.07
C GLU A 67 -10.18 8.87 -1.83
N ALA A 68 -10.77 9.91 -1.22
CA ALA A 68 -11.75 10.76 -1.87
C ALA A 68 -11.14 11.55 -3.05
N GLU A 69 -9.90 12.03 -2.94
CA GLU A 69 -9.16 12.65 -4.04
C GLU A 69 -8.92 11.68 -5.21
N LEU A 70 -8.62 10.41 -4.92
CA LEU A 70 -8.29 9.40 -5.92
C LEU A 70 -9.54 8.87 -6.64
N THR A 71 -10.60 8.58 -5.89
CA THR A 71 -11.81 7.92 -6.40
C THR A 71 -12.91 8.90 -6.78
N GLY A 72 -12.82 10.16 -6.33
CA GLY A 72 -13.88 11.16 -6.45
C GLY A 72 -15.12 10.85 -5.61
N ARG A 73 -15.06 9.84 -4.72
CA ARG A 73 -16.16 9.40 -3.87
C ARG A 73 -15.81 9.67 -2.41
N THR A 74 -16.67 10.39 -1.71
CA THR A 74 -16.51 10.58 -0.27
C THR A 74 -17.26 9.47 0.46
N PRO A 75 -16.60 8.68 1.32
CA PRO A 75 -17.28 7.71 2.16
C PRO A 75 -18.24 8.42 3.14
N PRO A 76 -19.25 7.71 3.68
CA PRO A 76 -20.13 8.27 4.71
C PRO A 76 -19.32 8.73 5.93
N ASP A 77 -19.82 9.74 6.64
CA ASP A 77 -19.16 10.27 7.83
C ASP A 77 -19.18 9.22 8.95
N TYR A 78 -18.00 8.82 9.41
CA TYR A 78 -17.82 7.92 10.54
C TYR A 78 -16.57 8.32 11.32
N LYS A 79 -16.56 7.98 12.61
CA LYS A 79 -15.41 8.24 13.48
C LYS A 79 -14.27 7.28 13.14
N THR A 80 -13.15 7.81 12.68
CA THR A 80 -11.92 7.06 12.43
C THR A 80 -11.23 6.65 13.73
N GLU A 81 -10.71 5.41 13.78
CA GLU A 81 -9.98 4.89 14.94
C GLU A 81 -8.47 4.75 14.67
N CYS A 82 -8.00 5.11 13.48
CA CYS A 82 -6.62 4.91 13.03
C CYS A 82 -6.21 3.42 13.12
N ASP A 83 -7.13 2.50 12.80
CA ASP A 83 -6.85 1.06 12.85
C ASP A 83 -6.06 0.61 11.62
N ILE A 84 -4.81 0.19 11.86
CA ILE A 84 -3.92 -0.33 10.82
C ILE A 84 -4.47 -1.60 10.13
N LYS A 85 -5.33 -2.37 10.80
CA LYS A 85 -5.92 -3.58 10.22
C LYS A 85 -6.90 -3.29 9.09
N LYS A 86 -7.41 -2.05 9.01
CA LYS A 86 -8.19 -1.59 7.85
C LYS A 86 -7.30 -1.24 6.65
N GLY A 87 -5.98 -1.37 6.80
CA GLY A 87 -5.00 -1.22 5.73
C GLY A 87 -4.56 0.23 5.49
N PHE A 88 -3.96 0.44 4.32
CA PHE A 88 -3.47 1.73 3.87
C PHE A 88 -4.28 2.25 2.70
N VAL A 89 -4.08 3.53 2.36
CA VAL A 89 -4.48 4.08 1.06
C VAL A 89 -3.46 3.61 0.02
N TYR A 90 -3.94 2.95 -1.03
CA TYR A 90 -3.09 2.35 -2.06
C TYR A 90 -3.24 3.06 -3.40
N LYS A 91 -2.20 2.97 -4.23
CA LYS A 91 -2.27 3.47 -5.59
C LYS A 91 -3.21 2.59 -6.43
N HIS A 92 -4.07 3.26 -7.20
CA HIS A 92 -4.91 2.61 -8.21
C HIS A 92 -4.36 2.87 -9.60
N VAL A 93 -4.39 1.85 -10.46
CA VAL A 93 -4.02 1.95 -11.88
C VAL A 93 -5.15 1.40 -12.75
N PRO A 94 -5.40 1.97 -13.93
CA PRO A 94 -6.37 1.41 -14.86
C PRO A 94 -5.84 0.08 -15.42
N HIS A 95 -6.64 -0.97 -15.31
CA HIS A 95 -6.39 -2.28 -15.90
C HIS A 95 -6.93 -2.30 -17.33
N ILE A 96 -6.06 -1.94 -18.28
CA ILE A 96 -6.44 -1.81 -19.69
C ILE A 96 -6.35 -3.17 -20.37
N THR A 97 -7.48 -3.68 -20.83
CA THR A 97 -7.57 -4.93 -21.59
C THR A 97 -7.98 -4.65 -23.03
N LEU A 98 -7.73 -5.60 -23.94
CA LEU A 98 -8.25 -5.50 -25.32
C LEU A 98 -9.77 -5.32 -25.34
N LYS A 99 -10.49 -5.92 -24.39
CA LYS A 99 -11.94 -5.78 -24.24
C LYS A 99 -12.34 -4.33 -23.93
N SER A 100 -11.66 -3.67 -22.99
CA SER A 100 -11.94 -2.27 -22.60
C SER A 100 -11.58 -1.25 -23.68
N ILE A 101 -10.82 -1.65 -24.69
CA ILE A 101 -10.52 -0.83 -25.87
C ILE A 101 -11.54 -1.13 -26.98
N ALA A 102 -11.68 -2.40 -27.38
CA ALA A 102 -12.46 -2.78 -28.55
C ALA A 102 -13.98 -2.61 -28.38
N HIS A 103 -14.50 -2.73 -27.15
CA HIS A 103 -15.94 -2.60 -26.87
C HIS A 103 -16.30 -1.24 -26.24
N ASN A 104 -15.41 -0.25 -26.30
CA ASN A 104 -15.66 1.06 -25.73
C ASN A 104 -16.51 1.91 -26.69
N PRO A 105 -17.77 2.26 -26.35
CA PRO A 105 -18.65 3.01 -27.24
C PRO A 105 -18.21 4.46 -27.47
N ASP A 106 -17.30 4.98 -26.62
CA ASP A 106 -16.81 6.35 -26.71
C ASP A 106 -15.65 6.49 -27.71
N ILE A 107 -15.02 5.38 -28.15
CA ILE A 107 -13.92 5.39 -29.13
C ILE A 107 -14.49 5.42 -30.55
N LYS A 108 -14.12 6.45 -31.32
CA LYS A 108 -14.60 6.69 -32.69
C LYS A 108 -13.44 7.01 -33.63
N GLU A 109 -13.63 6.70 -34.91
CA GLU A 109 -12.68 7.05 -35.95
C GLU A 109 -12.50 8.57 -36.06
N GLY A 110 -11.25 9.04 -36.12
CA GLY A 110 -10.91 10.46 -36.16
C GLY A 110 -10.60 11.11 -34.80
N MET A 111 -10.74 10.39 -33.68
CA MET A 111 -10.31 10.88 -32.36
C MET A 111 -8.79 10.98 -32.26
N THR A 112 -8.32 11.98 -31.51
CA THR A 112 -6.91 12.11 -31.16
C THR A 112 -6.50 11.03 -30.15
N ARG A 113 -5.20 10.75 -30.05
CA ARG A 113 -4.69 9.75 -29.11
C ARG A 113 -5.04 10.07 -27.66
N GLU A 114 -4.99 11.35 -27.29
CA GLU A 114 -5.34 11.81 -25.94
C GLU A 114 -6.82 11.58 -25.60
N GLU A 115 -7.72 11.76 -26.57
CA GLU A 115 -9.15 11.51 -26.38
C GLU A 115 -9.44 10.01 -26.25
N ILE A 116 -8.76 9.19 -27.04
CA ILE A 116 -8.83 7.73 -26.96
C ILE A 116 -8.34 7.26 -25.58
N ASP A 117 -7.20 7.76 -25.10
CA ASP A 117 -6.65 7.39 -23.79
C ASP A 117 -7.59 7.78 -22.65
N LYS A 118 -8.23 8.97 -22.73
CA LYS A 118 -9.27 9.40 -21.77
C LYS A 118 -10.51 8.52 -21.81
N ALA A 119 -10.97 8.12 -23.00
CA ALA A 119 -12.11 7.21 -23.16
C ALA A 119 -11.80 5.83 -22.58
N ILE A 120 -10.60 5.29 -22.83
CA ILE A 120 -10.15 4.02 -22.24
C ILE A 120 -10.10 4.13 -20.72
N ALA A 121 -9.51 5.21 -20.17
CA ALA A 121 -9.37 5.39 -18.73
C ALA A 121 -10.72 5.47 -17.98
N ARG A 122 -11.79 5.95 -18.63
CA ARG A 122 -13.14 6.01 -18.04
C ARG A 122 -13.83 4.65 -17.92
N TYR A 123 -13.55 3.74 -18.85
CA TYR A 123 -14.20 2.42 -18.91
C TYR A 123 -13.31 1.28 -18.43
N ALA A 124 -12.01 1.53 -18.25
CA ALA A 124 -11.11 0.55 -17.68
C ALA A 124 -11.45 0.31 -16.20
N GLU A 125 -11.51 -0.95 -15.80
CA GLU A 125 -11.56 -1.32 -14.38
C GLU A 125 -10.26 -0.85 -13.70
N THR A 126 -10.34 -0.48 -12.43
CA THR A 126 -9.15 -0.06 -11.67
C THR A 126 -8.63 -1.23 -10.83
N GLU A 127 -7.31 -1.39 -10.84
CA GLU A 127 -6.60 -2.37 -10.03
C GLU A 127 -5.87 -1.64 -8.88
N THR A 128 -5.90 -2.23 -7.69
CA THR A 128 -5.25 -1.68 -6.49
C THR A 128 -3.87 -2.30 -6.33
N LEU A 129 -2.84 -1.46 -6.23
CA LEU A 129 -1.45 -1.89 -6.05
C LEU A 129 -1.11 -1.95 -4.56
N TYR A 130 -1.27 -3.13 -3.96
CA TYR A 130 -1.04 -3.36 -2.53
C TYR A 130 0.42 -3.19 -2.07
N ASP A 131 1.36 -3.16 -3.02
CA ASP A 131 2.79 -2.87 -2.82
C ASP A 131 3.11 -1.36 -2.92
N GLN A 132 2.14 -0.51 -3.27
CA GLN A 132 2.33 0.93 -3.44
C GLN A 132 1.35 1.74 -2.56
N PRO A 133 1.46 1.66 -1.22
CA PRO A 133 0.75 2.55 -0.32
C PRO A 133 1.28 3.99 -0.40
N TYR A 134 0.41 4.96 -0.15
CA TYR A 134 0.82 6.36 -0.07
C TYR A 134 1.49 6.67 1.27
N GLU A 135 2.65 7.33 1.23
CA GLU A 135 3.39 7.78 2.41
C GLU A 135 2.80 9.07 3.01
N ASP A 136 2.72 9.11 4.34
CA ASP A 136 2.52 10.34 5.11
C ASP A 136 3.88 10.98 5.40
N ASN A 137 4.28 11.92 4.54
CA ASN A 137 5.56 12.64 4.66
C ASN A 137 5.68 13.48 5.95
N LYS A 138 4.62 13.63 6.75
CA LYS A 138 4.66 14.36 8.03
C LYS A 138 5.15 13.49 9.18
N ARG A 139 5.18 12.17 8.99
CA ARG A 139 5.48 11.19 10.04
C ARG A 139 6.59 10.27 9.58
N ILE A 140 7.38 9.82 10.55
CA ILE A 140 8.38 8.78 10.31
C ILE A 140 8.43 7.84 11.51
N ARG A 141 8.66 6.56 11.23
CA ARG A 141 8.85 5.54 12.26
C ARG A 141 10.34 5.28 12.43
N VAL A 142 10.81 5.33 13.66
CA VAL A 142 12.19 5.08 14.09
C VAL A 142 12.21 3.98 15.14
#